data_AF-A0A1J4JA12-F1
#
_entry.id   AF-A0A1J4JA12-F1
#
_cell.length_a   1.000
_cell.length_b   1.000
_cell.length_c   1.000
_cell.angle_alpha   90.00
_cell.angle_beta   90.00
_cell.angle_gamma   90.00
#
_symmetry.space_group_name_H-M   'P 1'
#
loop_
_entity.id
_entity.type
_entity.pdbx_description
1 polymer ?
#
loop_
_entity_poly.entity_id
_entity_poly.type
_entity_poly.pdbx_seq_one_letter_code
_entity_poly.pdbx_strand_id
1 'polypeptide(L)' 'MPGFEPVLSFESQRFFFLVLFAAAFASVVMFFLYENSSSRNILFEFVLAVIASFTLGSAIFFGLIREDIIL' A
#
# COMPACT_ATOMS: atom_id res chain seq x y z
N MET A 1 22.57 -25.23 -10.63
CA MET A 1 22.12 -24.05 -9.86
C MET A 1 20.60 -24.14 -9.81
N PRO A 2 19.97 -24.18 -8.64
CA PRO A 2 18.51 -24.06 -8.58
C PRO A 2 18.13 -22.73 -9.24
N GLY A 3 17.21 -22.77 -10.21
CA GLY A 3 16.75 -21.58 -10.91
C GLY A 3 16.08 -20.62 -9.93
N PHE A 4 16.22 -19.32 -10.17
CA PHE A 4 15.48 -18.31 -9.42
C PHE A 4 13.99 -18.44 -9.76
N GLU A 5 13.20 -18.96 -8.84
CA GLU A 5 11.74 -18.88 -8.91
C GLU A 5 11.29 -17.59 -8.21
N PRO A 6 10.61 -16.67 -8.92
CA PRO A 6 10.09 -15.46 -8.31
C PRO A 6 9.02 -15.84 -7.27
N VAL A 7 9.06 -15.18 -6.10
CA VAL A 7 8.12 -15.41 -4.99
C VAL A 7 6.67 -15.15 -5.42
N LEU A 8 6.45 -14.25 -6.39
CA LEU A 8 5.13 -13.93 -6.94
C LEU A 8 5.16 -14.01 -8.47
N SER A 9 4.14 -14.68 -9.03
CA SER A 9 3.90 -14.67 -10.48
C SER A 9 3.51 -13.27 -10.96
N PHE A 10 3.76 -12.97 -12.24
CA PHE A 10 3.40 -11.68 -12.84
C PHE A 10 1.89 -11.36 -12.74
N GLU A 11 1.02 -12.36 -12.92
CA GLU A 11 -0.43 -12.16 -12.73
C GLU A 11 -0.77 -11.82 -11.27
N SER A 12 -0.14 -12.51 -10.31
CA SER A 12 -0.32 -12.23 -8.89
C SER A 12 0.15 -10.82 -8.54
N GLN A 13 1.30 -10.37 -9.06
CA GLN A 13 1.81 -9.00 -8.83
C GLN A 13 0.82 -7.93 -9.31
N ARG A 14 0.22 -8.11 -10.49
CA ARG A 14 -0.77 -7.16 -11.03
C ARG A 14 -2.04 -7.11 -10.19
N PHE A 15 -2.54 -8.27 -9.75
CA PHE A 15 -3.70 -8.33 -8.86
C PHE A 15 -3.39 -7.69 -7.51
N PHE A 16 -2.26 -8.05 -6.89
CA PHE A 16 -1.80 -7.46 -5.63
C PHE A 16 -1.64 -5.95 -5.71
N PHE A 17 -1.05 -5.45 -6.81
CA PHE A 17 -0.92 -4.01 -7.04
C PHE A 17 -2.28 -3.31 -7.04
N LEU A 18 -3.27 -3.83 -7.77
CA LEU A 18 -4.60 -3.19 -7.83
C LEU A 18 -5.28 -3.16 -6.46
N VAL A 19 -5.20 -4.26 -5.71
CA VAL A 19 -5.78 -4.35 -4.36
C VAL A 19 -5.06 -3.40 -3.40
N LEU A 20 -3.73 -3.40 -3.41
CA LEU A 20 -2.92 -2.51 -2.58
C LEU A 20 -3.13 -1.04 -2.94
N PHE A 21 -3.26 -0.71 -4.21
CA PHE A 21 -3.52 0.65 -4.66
C PHE A 21 -4.88 1.17 -4.18
N ALA A 22 -5.94 0.34 -4.32
CA ALA A 22 -7.25 0.69 -3.81
C ALA A 22 -7.26 0.85 -2.28
N ALA A 23 -6.60 -0.07 -1.56
CA ALA A 23 -6.46 0.00 -0.11
C ALA A 23 -5.64 1.23 0.35
N ALA A 24 -4.54 1.54 -0.35
CA ALA A 24 -3.72 2.71 -0.11
C ALA A 24 -4.54 3.99 -0.26
N PHE A 25 -5.23 4.15 -1.39
CA PHE A 25 -6.10 5.29 -1.62
C PHE A 25 -7.16 5.46 -0.53
N ALA A 26 -7.89 4.38 -0.20
CA ALA A 26 -8.90 4.41 0.84
C ALA A 26 -8.33 4.79 2.21
N SER A 27 -7.18 4.21 2.59
CA SER A 27 -6.55 4.47 3.88
C SER A 27 -6.04 5.92 4.00
N VAL A 28 -5.45 6.48 2.94
CA VAL A 28 -5.00 7.88 2.90
C VAL A 28 -6.19 8.84 2.98
N VAL A 29 -7.26 8.59 2.22
CA VAL A 29 -8.49 9.41 2.29
C VAL A 29 -9.08 9.34 3.70
N MET A 30 -9.16 8.15 4.29
CA MET A 30 -9.69 7.98 5.64
C MET A 30 -8.85 8.67 6.71
N PHE A 31 -7.52 8.66 6.57
CA PHE A 31 -6.62 9.41 7.45
C PHE A 31 -6.92 10.91 7.41
N PHE A 32 -7.00 11.52 6.21
CA PHE A 32 -7.29 12.95 6.08
C PHE A 32 -8.72 13.32 6.52
N LEU A 33 -9.70 12.46 6.25
CA LEU A 33 -11.06 12.66 6.76
C LEU A 33 -11.10 12.64 8.29
N TYR A 34 -10.33 11.75 8.91
CA TYR A 34 -10.23 11.67 10.35
C TYR A 34 -9.50 12.88 10.94
N GLU A 35 -8.44 13.38 10.30
CA GLU A 35 -7.76 14.61 10.74
C GLU A 35 -8.69 15.83 10.79
N ASN A 36 -9.70 15.86 9.91
CA ASN A 36 -10.70 16.92 9.84
C ASN A 36 -11.88 16.71 10.82
N SER A 37 -11.88 15.64 11.61
CA SER A 37 -12.92 15.36 12.60
C SER A 37 -12.72 16.19 13.88
N SER A 38 -13.82 16.52 14.55
CA SER A 38 -13.81 17.21 15.85
C SER A 38 -13.47 16.29 17.03
N SER A 39 -13.54 14.96 16.83
CA SER A 39 -13.38 13.94 17.87
C SER A 39 -12.10 13.14 17.65
N ARG A 40 -10.94 13.77 17.89
CA ARG A 40 -9.62 13.21 17.59
C ARG A 40 -9.02 12.47 18.80
N ASN A 41 -8.67 11.22 18.56
CA ASN A 41 -7.88 10.36 19.45
C ASN A 41 -6.53 10.03 18.79
N ILE A 42 -5.44 10.39 19.49
CA ILE A 42 -4.07 10.26 19.00
C ILE A 42 -3.64 8.81 18.74
N LEU A 43 -4.15 7.84 19.51
CA LEU A 43 -3.83 6.42 19.30
C LEU A 43 -4.44 5.95 17.97
N PHE A 44 -5.66 6.40 17.66
CA PHE A 44 -6.32 6.05 16.42
C PHE A 44 -5.67 6.75 15.21
N GLU A 45 -5.21 7.99 15.37
CA GLU A 45 -4.40 8.69 14.35
C GLU A 45 -3.14 7.92 14.02
N PHE A 46 -2.42 7.50 15.06
CA PHE A 46 -1.19 6.72 14.89
C PHE A 46 -1.47 5.42 14.12
N VAL A 47 -2.53 4.69 14.47
CA VAL A 47 -2.90 3.45 13.77
C VAL A 47 -3.27 3.73 12.31
N LEU A 48 -4.09 4.76 12.04
CA LEU A 48 -4.44 5.14 10.67
C LEU A 48 -3.20 5.56 9.85
N ALA A 49 -2.29 6.32 10.45
CA ALA A 49 -1.06 6.76 9.79
C ALA A 49 -0.14 5.58 9.46
N VAL A 50 0.02 4.62 10.38
CA VAL A 50 0.81 3.39 10.13
C VAL A 50 0.19 2.58 9.01
N ILE A 51 -1.14 2.38 9.03
CA ILE A 51 -1.84 1.63 7.97
C ILE A 51 -1.66 2.34 6.63
N ALA A 52 -1.90 3.66 6.57
CA ALA A 52 -1.78 4.43 5.33
C ALA A 52 -0.35 4.44 4.78
N SER A 53 0.66 4.57 5.65
CA SER A 53 2.07 4.52 5.25
C SER A 53 2.45 3.15 4.68
N PHE A 54 2.03 2.07 5.37
CA PHE A 54 2.34 0.70 4.95
C PHE A 54 1.68 0.34 3.61
N THR A 55 0.39 0.64 3.45
CA THR A 55 -0.36 0.33 2.22
C THR A 55 0.15 1.17 1.05
N LEU A 56 0.42 2.46 1.25
CA LEU A 56 0.95 3.35 0.21
C LEU A 56 2.36 2.94 -0.20
N GLY A 57 3.26 2.69 0.75
CA GLY A 57 4.63 2.25 0.46
C GLY A 57 4.64 0.92 -0.32
N SER A 58 3.79 -0.02 0.08
CA SER A 58 3.64 -1.30 -0.64
C SER A 58 3.08 -1.12 -2.05
N ALA A 59 2.06 -0.27 -2.22
CA ALA A 59 1.48 0.02 -3.53
C ALA A 59 2.50 0.68 -4.47
N ILE A 60 3.31 1.62 -3.98
CA ILE A 60 4.38 2.27 -4.74
C ILE A 60 5.43 1.23 -5.15
N PHE A 61 5.89 0.39 -4.22
CA PHE A 61 6.88 -0.64 -4.50
C PHE A 61 6.43 -1.60 -5.61
N PHE A 62 5.22 -2.15 -5.50
CA PHE A 62 4.67 -3.03 -6.53
C PHE A 62 4.36 -2.30 -7.84
N GLY A 63 4.01 -1.01 -7.79
CA GLY A 63 3.83 -0.18 -8.97
C GLY A 63 5.14 0.00 -9.74
N LEU A 64 6.24 0.25 -9.03
CA LEU A 64 7.56 0.43 -9.63
C LEU A 64 8.15 -0.89 -10.15
N ILE A 65 7.88 -2.02 -9.49
CA ILE A 65 8.18 -3.36 -10.02
C ILE A 65 7.45 -3.59 -11.34
N ARG A 66 6.17 -3.24 -11.41
CA ARG A 66 5.35 -3.46 -12.61
C ARG A 66 5.81 -2.65 -13.82
N GLU A 67 6.30 -1.44 -13.60
CA GLU A 67 6.82 -0.56 -14.66
C GLU A 67 8.28 -0.89 -15.02
N ASP A 68 8.85 -1.98 -14.50
CA ASP A 68 10.25 -2.40 -14.71
C ASP A 68 11.27 -1.28 -14.38
N ILE A 69 10.96 -0.44 -13.38
CA ILE A 69 11.83 0.69 -13.00
C ILE A 69 12.93 0.25 -12.02
N ILE A 70 12.66 -0.77 -11.19
CA ILE A 70 13.56 -1.25 -10.12
C ILE A 70 14.06 -2.69 -10.34
N LEU A 71 13.63 -3.34 -11.42
CA LEU A 71 14.12 -4.66 -11.85
C LEU A 71 14.99 -4.47 -13.10
#